data_AF-A0A1S8A4W4-F1
#
_entry.id   AF-A0A1S8A4W4-F1
#
_cell.length_a   1.000
_cell.length_b   1.000
_cell.length_c   1.000
_cell.angle_alpha   90.00
_cell.angle_beta   90.00
_cell.angle_gamma   90.00
#
_symmetry.space_group_name_H-M   'P 1'
#
loop_
_entity.id
_entity.type
_entity.pdbx_description
1 polymer ?
#
loop_
_entity_poly.entity_id
_entity_poly.type
_entity_poly.pdbx_seq_one_letter_code
_entity_poly.pdbx_strand_id
1 'polypeptide(L)'
;MPLRVASTHHGLDSSRNLPGFLSRTEYAEPSDPGNTNYMDLTPERLGMFERCRAHPSHQASFVGFMRGLAAYKLDWTDVYDTGMLMSGFDVHGEAPLLVDVGGTHGVDVERLLSRYPDLPSGKLILQDTPDVIAMANVSKEITAMDYDFFTPQPVKGARAYFMHAILHDWDDSDAGRILENTAVAMTEGYSKLLLYESVLVRTGATLYQSVTDISLMHLISATERTEERWRALLRAAGFEIRKIWQHPSCLESIIEAELM
;
A
#
# COMPACT_ATOMS: atom_id res chain seq x y z
N MET A 1 -13.52 -16.38 12.40
CA MET A 1 -12.17 -16.77 12.88
C MET A 1 -11.92 -16.03 14.19
N PRO A 2 -11.47 -16.68 15.28
CA PRO A 2 -11.38 -16.00 16.57
C PRO A 2 -10.19 -15.05 16.59
N LEU A 3 -10.43 -13.79 16.95
CA LEU A 3 -9.48 -12.67 17.13
C LEU A 3 -8.31 -12.95 18.12
N ARG A 4 -8.18 -14.16 18.67
CA ARG A 4 -7.29 -14.48 19.79
C ARG A 4 -5.79 -14.50 19.45
N VAL A 5 -5.40 -14.33 18.19
CA VAL A 5 -4.01 -14.51 17.73
C VAL A 5 -3.54 -13.42 16.75
N ALA A 6 -4.30 -12.34 16.60
CA ALA A 6 -3.89 -11.21 15.76
C ALA A 6 -2.62 -10.56 16.36
N SER A 7 -1.64 -10.24 15.51
CA SER A 7 -0.34 -9.62 15.83
C SER A 7 0.61 -10.35 16.79
N THR A 8 0.17 -11.39 17.51
CA THR A 8 0.97 -12.05 18.55
C THR A 8 2.22 -12.78 18.04
N HIS A 9 2.24 -13.21 16.78
CA HIS A 9 3.38 -13.94 16.21
C HIS A 9 4.50 -13.05 15.67
N HIS A 10 4.25 -11.73 15.58
CA HIS A 10 5.13 -10.80 14.89
C HIS A 10 5.61 -9.69 15.83
N GLY A 11 4.69 -8.87 16.32
CA GLY A 11 5.02 -7.57 16.89
C GLY A 11 5.81 -7.62 18.20
N LEU A 12 5.41 -8.49 19.14
CA LEU A 12 5.99 -8.52 20.49
C LEU A 12 7.45 -8.97 20.50
N ASP A 13 7.79 -10.05 19.80
CA ASP A 13 9.17 -10.56 19.82
C ASP A 13 10.08 -9.68 18.99
N SER A 14 9.58 -9.18 17.85
CA SER A 14 10.29 -8.23 17.00
C SER A 14 10.61 -6.91 17.73
N SER A 15 9.63 -6.32 18.43
CA SER A 15 9.86 -5.09 19.21
C SER A 15 10.81 -5.30 20.39
N ARG A 16 10.77 -6.46 21.05
CA ARG A 16 11.72 -6.83 22.12
C ARG A 16 13.15 -7.00 21.62
N ASN A 17 13.34 -7.50 20.40
CA ASN A 17 14.65 -7.69 19.80
C ASN A 17 15.29 -6.36 19.30
N LEU A 18 14.46 -5.38 18.95
CA LEU A 18 14.89 -4.14 18.31
C LEU A 18 16.06 -3.41 19.01
N PRO A 19 16.08 -3.22 20.36
CA PRO A 19 17.22 -2.57 21.01
C PRO A 19 18.55 -3.30 20.81
N GLY A 20 18.52 -4.65 20.80
CA GLY A 20 19.69 -5.48 20.52
C GLY A 20 20.12 -5.39 19.06
N PHE A 21 19.16 -5.38 18.12
CA PHE A 21 19.42 -5.14 16.71
C PHE A 21 20.10 -3.79 16.45
N LEU A 22 19.54 -2.71 16.99
CA LEU A 22 20.11 -1.37 16.84
C LEU A 22 21.50 -1.28 17.47
N SER A 23 21.70 -1.86 18.66
CA SER A 23 23.02 -1.85 19.30
C SER A 23 24.10 -2.54 18.46
N ARG A 24 23.79 -3.65 17.78
CA ARG A 24 24.78 -4.37 16.95
C ARG A 24 25.03 -3.74 15.59
N THR A 25 24.11 -2.91 15.12
CA THR A 25 24.20 -2.16 13.85
C THR A 25 24.69 -0.74 14.09
N GLU A 26 25.27 -0.45 15.27
CA GLU A 26 25.77 0.86 15.66
C GLU A 26 24.71 1.96 15.55
N TYR A 27 23.44 1.60 15.75
CA TYR A 27 22.26 2.46 15.63
C TYR A 27 22.08 3.06 14.22
N ALA A 28 22.58 2.37 13.18
CA ALA A 28 22.26 2.70 11.80
C ALA A 28 20.76 2.48 11.51
N GLU A 29 20.20 3.29 10.63
CA GLU A 29 18.82 3.17 10.18
C GLU A 29 18.60 1.79 9.52
N PRO A 30 17.67 0.95 10.03
CA PRO A 30 17.41 -0.35 9.44
C PRO A 30 16.84 -0.18 8.03
N SER A 31 17.63 -0.56 7.03
CA SER A 31 17.29 -0.38 5.60
C SER A 31 17.81 -1.50 4.70
N ASP A 32 18.56 -2.46 5.24
CA ASP A 32 19.08 -3.60 4.49
C ASP A 32 18.07 -4.77 4.53
N PRO A 33 17.43 -5.13 3.42
CA PRO A 33 16.47 -6.23 3.39
C PRO A 33 17.11 -7.60 3.70
N GLY A 34 18.43 -7.75 3.55
CA GLY A 34 19.18 -8.96 3.90
C GLY A 34 19.62 -9.04 5.37
N ASN A 35 19.43 -7.97 6.14
CA ASN A 35 19.80 -7.90 7.55
C ASN A 35 18.79 -7.07 8.34
N THR A 36 17.63 -7.67 8.59
CA THR A 36 16.55 -7.02 9.34
C THR A 36 16.47 -7.51 10.79
N ASN A 37 15.85 -6.71 11.65
CA ASN A 37 15.53 -7.09 13.03
C ASN A 37 14.66 -8.35 13.11
N TYR A 38 13.79 -8.54 12.12
CA TYR A 38 12.86 -9.67 12.10
C TYR A 38 13.55 -11.00 11.78
N MET A 39 14.60 -10.99 10.97
CA MET A 39 15.36 -12.19 10.60
C MET A 39 16.10 -12.82 11.79
N ASP A 40 16.36 -12.09 12.86
CA ASP A 40 17.03 -12.66 14.04
C ASP A 40 16.10 -13.50 14.91
N LEU A 41 14.79 -13.42 14.65
CA LEU A 41 13.80 -14.12 15.45
C LEU A 41 13.79 -15.63 15.16
N THR A 42 14.41 -16.08 14.07
CA THR A 42 14.47 -17.50 13.72
C THR A 42 15.84 -17.94 13.17
N PRO A 43 16.23 -19.21 13.36
CA PRO A 43 17.47 -19.75 12.80
C PRO A 43 17.56 -19.68 11.26
N GLU A 44 16.42 -19.77 10.58
CA GLU A 44 16.31 -19.76 9.12
C GLU A 44 16.51 -18.37 8.51
N ARG A 45 16.53 -17.32 9.34
CA ARG A 45 16.69 -15.91 8.92
C ARG A 45 15.68 -15.45 7.87
N LEU A 46 14.43 -15.87 8.02
CA LEU A 46 13.34 -15.45 7.14
C LEU A 46 12.87 -14.04 7.50
N GLY A 47 12.65 -13.20 6.49
CA GLY A 47 11.93 -11.93 6.64
C GLY A 47 10.46 -12.15 7.02
N MET A 48 9.76 -11.08 7.42
CA MET A 48 8.37 -11.19 7.88
C MET A 48 7.45 -11.84 6.84
N PHE A 49 7.46 -11.37 5.60
CA PHE A 49 6.62 -11.89 4.54
C PHE A 49 7.01 -13.32 4.09
N GLU A 50 8.30 -13.66 4.15
CA GLU A 50 8.78 -15.03 3.91
C GLU A 50 8.25 -15.99 4.99
N ARG A 51 8.30 -15.58 6.24
CA ARG A 51 7.80 -16.36 7.38
C ARG A 51 6.28 -16.52 7.34
N CYS A 52 5.56 -15.48 6.91
CA CYS A 52 4.13 -15.54 6.61
C CYS A 52 3.82 -16.61 5.56
N ARG A 53 4.54 -16.61 4.43
CA ARG A 53 4.39 -17.63 3.37
C ARG A 53 4.73 -19.05 3.85
N ALA A 54 5.76 -19.18 4.68
CA ALA A 54 6.20 -20.47 5.21
C ALA A 54 5.26 -21.05 6.29
N HIS A 55 4.50 -20.22 7.00
CA HIS A 55 3.72 -20.64 8.17
C HIS A 55 2.28 -20.08 8.17
N PRO A 56 1.26 -20.92 7.93
CA PRO A 56 -0.15 -20.48 7.89
C PRO A 56 -0.63 -19.73 9.15
N SER A 57 -0.12 -20.07 10.34
CA SER A 57 -0.47 -19.38 11.59
C SER A 57 0.06 -17.95 11.66
N HIS A 58 1.22 -17.69 11.04
CA HIS A 58 1.81 -16.35 10.97
C HIS A 58 1.05 -15.52 9.94
N GLN A 59 0.79 -16.08 8.76
CA GLN A 59 -0.08 -15.43 7.77
C GLN A 59 -1.44 -15.05 8.38
N ALA A 60 -2.09 -15.98 9.10
CA ALA A 60 -3.34 -15.71 9.80
C ALA A 60 -3.24 -14.59 10.85
N SER A 61 -2.12 -14.53 11.59
CA SER A 61 -1.85 -13.50 12.59
C SER A 61 -1.68 -12.12 11.96
N PHE A 62 -0.92 -12.04 10.87
CA PHE A 62 -0.73 -10.83 10.07
C PHE A 62 -2.05 -10.35 9.45
N VAL A 63 -2.77 -11.23 8.74
CA VAL A 63 -4.08 -10.90 8.14
C VAL A 63 -5.08 -10.44 9.20
N GLY A 64 -5.10 -11.09 10.37
CA GLY A 64 -5.95 -10.68 11.49
C GLY A 64 -5.62 -9.29 12.01
N PHE A 65 -4.34 -8.94 12.10
CA PHE A 65 -3.88 -7.60 12.49
C PHE A 65 -4.26 -6.54 11.46
N MET A 66 -3.99 -6.80 10.18
CA MET A 66 -4.31 -5.86 9.09
C MET A 66 -5.82 -5.59 8.99
N ARG A 67 -6.66 -6.61 9.16
CA ARG A 67 -8.13 -6.43 9.24
C ARG A 67 -8.55 -5.57 10.42
N GLY A 68 -7.89 -5.72 11.58
CA GLY A 68 -8.13 -4.90 12.75
C GLY A 68 -7.80 -3.43 12.48
N LEU A 69 -6.65 -3.14 11.89
CA LEU A 69 -6.26 -1.77 11.52
C LEU A 69 -7.23 -1.16 10.50
N ALA A 70 -7.54 -1.90 9.42
CA ALA A 70 -8.42 -1.44 8.35
C ALA A 70 -9.83 -1.07 8.85
N ALA A 71 -10.35 -1.76 9.87
CA ALA A 71 -11.67 -1.48 10.45
C ALA A 71 -11.79 -0.09 11.12
N TYR A 72 -10.67 0.54 11.46
CA TYR A 72 -10.64 1.89 12.03
C TYR A 72 -10.21 2.97 11.02
N LYS A 73 -9.82 2.57 9.81
CA LYS A 73 -9.43 3.50 8.76
C LYS A 73 -10.67 4.07 8.09
N LEU A 74 -10.62 5.37 7.80
CA LEU A 74 -11.64 6.02 6.99
C LEU A 74 -11.58 5.47 5.57
N ASP A 75 -12.74 5.36 4.93
CA ASP A 75 -12.83 5.00 3.52
C ASP A 75 -12.10 6.06 2.69
N TRP A 76 -11.22 5.64 1.78
CA TRP A 76 -10.46 6.56 0.94
C TRP A 76 -11.39 7.47 0.10
N THR A 77 -12.59 6.97 -0.23
CA THR A 77 -13.64 7.72 -0.95
C THR A 77 -14.27 8.87 -0.15
N ASP A 78 -14.05 8.93 1.17
CA ASP A 78 -14.41 10.07 2.02
C ASP A 78 -13.25 11.06 2.20
N VAL A 79 -12.02 10.65 1.88
CA VAL A 79 -10.82 11.51 1.93
C VAL A 79 -10.60 12.22 0.59
N TYR A 80 -10.83 11.52 -0.52
CA TYR A 80 -10.65 12.02 -1.88
C TYR A 80 -11.99 12.23 -2.60
N ASP A 81 -12.13 13.34 -3.32
CA ASP A 81 -13.29 13.61 -4.15
C ASP A 81 -13.29 12.72 -5.41
N THR A 82 -13.92 11.55 -5.29
CA THR A 82 -14.04 10.57 -6.37
C THR A 82 -14.76 11.10 -7.62
N GLY A 83 -15.51 12.20 -7.51
CA GLY A 83 -16.08 12.92 -8.66
C GLY A 83 -15.02 13.41 -9.64
N MET A 84 -13.79 13.66 -9.17
CA MET A 84 -12.67 14.03 -10.03
C MET A 84 -12.22 12.89 -10.95
N LEU A 85 -12.41 11.63 -10.55
CA LEU A 85 -12.16 10.49 -11.43
C LEU A 85 -13.21 10.41 -12.53
N MET A 86 -14.47 10.64 -12.18
CA MET A 86 -15.60 10.60 -13.13
C MET A 86 -15.62 11.76 -14.11
N SER A 87 -15.08 12.93 -13.72
CA SER A 87 -15.03 14.12 -14.58
C SER A 87 -14.23 13.84 -15.85
N GLY A 88 -14.90 13.88 -17.00
CA GLY A 88 -14.29 13.60 -18.31
C GLY A 88 -14.00 12.12 -18.58
N PHE A 89 -14.44 11.21 -17.71
CA PHE A 89 -14.29 9.77 -17.90
C PHE A 89 -15.38 9.21 -18.83
N ASP A 90 -14.98 8.48 -19.86
CA ASP A 90 -15.91 7.75 -20.73
C ASP A 90 -16.28 6.39 -20.11
N VAL A 91 -17.44 6.38 -19.43
CA VAL A 91 -18.00 5.18 -18.77
C VAL A 91 -18.28 4.05 -19.76
N HIS A 92 -18.46 4.33 -21.05
CA HIS A 92 -18.69 3.32 -22.08
C HIS A 92 -17.46 3.02 -22.95
N GLY A 93 -16.37 3.76 -22.76
CA GLY A 93 -15.09 3.52 -23.43
C GLY A 93 -14.37 2.27 -22.94
N GLU A 94 -13.18 1.99 -23.47
CA GLU A 94 -12.40 0.80 -23.09
C GLU A 94 -11.56 1.00 -21.83
N ALA A 95 -11.18 2.25 -21.52
CA ALA A 95 -10.30 2.56 -20.39
C ALA A 95 -10.95 2.22 -19.04
N PRO A 96 -10.24 1.54 -18.12
CA PRO A 96 -10.69 1.35 -16.75
C PRO A 96 -10.76 2.69 -15.98
N LEU A 97 -11.69 2.77 -15.03
CA LEU A 97 -11.78 3.89 -14.09
C LEU A 97 -10.66 3.81 -13.05
N LEU A 98 -10.47 2.63 -12.45
CA LEU A 98 -9.50 2.44 -11.39
C LEU A 98 -8.88 1.05 -11.45
N VAL A 99 -7.55 1.01 -11.34
CA VAL A 99 -6.76 -0.20 -11.09
C VAL A 99 -6.23 -0.13 -9.66
N ASP A 100 -6.68 -1.03 -8.81
CA ASP A 100 -6.26 -1.19 -7.41
C ASP A 100 -5.06 -2.15 -7.36
N VAL A 101 -3.86 -1.58 -7.29
CA VAL A 101 -2.59 -2.32 -7.39
C VAL A 101 -2.13 -2.75 -6.00
N GLY A 102 -2.04 -4.07 -5.78
CA GLY A 102 -1.80 -4.64 -4.45
C GLY A 102 -3.03 -4.51 -3.55
N GLY A 103 -4.24 -4.55 -4.11
CA GLY A 103 -5.49 -4.28 -3.40
C GLY A 103 -5.94 -5.38 -2.45
N THR A 104 -5.20 -6.49 -2.33
CA THR A 104 -5.46 -7.63 -1.45
C THR A 104 -6.87 -8.21 -1.58
N HIS A 105 -7.73 -8.01 -0.60
CA HIS A 105 -9.12 -8.48 -0.58
C HIS A 105 -10.10 -7.55 -1.32
N GLY A 106 -9.61 -6.47 -1.94
CA GLY A 106 -10.40 -5.57 -2.78
C GLY A 106 -11.32 -4.60 -2.03
N VAL A 107 -11.05 -4.34 -0.74
CA VAL A 107 -11.90 -3.45 0.07
C VAL A 107 -12.00 -2.05 -0.54
N ASP A 108 -10.90 -1.51 -1.07
CA ASP A 108 -10.85 -0.15 -1.58
C ASP A 108 -11.53 0.00 -2.94
N VAL A 109 -11.38 -0.99 -3.82
CA VAL A 109 -12.12 -1.02 -5.09
C VAL A 109 -13.63 -1.25 -4.88
N GLU A 110 -14.04 -2.04 -3.89
CA GLU A 110 -15.46 -2.22 -3.51
C GLU A 110 -16.10 -0.94 -2.97
N ARG A 111 -15.34 -0.15 -2.22
CA ARG A 111 -15.78 1.17 -1.74
C ARG A 111 -16.08 2.10 -2.92
N LEU A 112 -15.27 2.07 -3.97
CA LEU A 112 -15.53 2.86 -5.18
C LEU A 112 -16.75 2.35 -5.94
N LEU A 113 -16.90 1.03 -6.09
CA LEU A 113 -18.11 0.43 -6.68
C LEU A 113 -19.37 0.85 -5.91
N SER A 114 -19.30 0.90 -4.58
CA SER A 114 -20.42 1.33 -3.73
C SER A 114 -20.80 2.81 -3.96
N ARG A 115 -19.86 3.66 -4.37
CA ARG A 115 -20.14 5.06 -4.76
C ARG A 115 -20.73 5.16 -6.15
N TYR A 116 -20.38 4.25 -7.05
CA TYR A 116 -20.82 4.24 -8.44
C TYR A 116 -21.35 2.85 -8.84
N PRO A 117 -22.50 2.42 -8.31
CA PRO A 117 -23.00 1.05 -8.48
C PRO A 117 -23.38 0.70 -9.92
N ASP A 118 -23.61 1.72 -10.76
CA ASP A 118 -24.00 1.54 -12.16
C ASP A 118 -22.79 1.44 -13.13
N LEU A 119 -21.56 1.35 -12.60
CA LEU A 119 -20.37 1.17 -13.43
C LEU A 119 -20.45 -0.16 -14.21
N PRO A 120 -20.19 -0.16 -15.53
CA PRO A 120 -20.06 -1.39 -16.29
C PRO A 120 -18.92 -2.28 -15.77
N SER A 121 -19.07 -3.59 -15.94
CA SER A 121 -18.00 -4.54 -15.63
C SER A 121 -16.71 -4.19 -16.37
N GLY A 122 -15.57 -4.39 -15.70
CA GLY A 122 -14.25 -4.11 -16.28
C GLY A 122 -13.77 -2.67 -16.08
N LYS A 123 -14.58 -1.78 -15.51
CA LYS A 123 -14.13 -0.43 -15.12
C LYS A 123 -13.31 -0.41 -13.84
N LEU A 124 -13.45 -1.43 -13.02
CA LEU A 124 -12.73 -1.58 -11.77
C LEU A 124 -11.91 -2.86 -11.85
N ILE A 125 -10.61 -2.74 -11.61
CA ILE A 125 -9.67 -3.85 -11.68
C ILE A 125 -8.97 -3.97 -10.33
N LEU A 126 -9.00 -5.17 -9.75
CA LEU A 126 -8.22 -5.54 -8.58
C LEU A 126 -6.99 -6.32 -9.04
N GLN A 127 -5.80 -5.89 -8.62
CA GLN A 127 -4.53 -6.55 -8.91
C GLN A 127 -3.82 -6.98 -7.63
N ASP A 128 -3.31 -8.20 -7.63
CA ASP A 128 -2.44 -8.75 -6.59
C ASP A 128 -1.72 -10.00 -7.13
N THR A 129 -0.87 -10.61 -6.33
CA THR A 129 -0.23 -11.88 -6.60
C THR A 129 -1.25 -13.03 -6.83
N PRO A 130 -0.89 -14.08 -7.60
CA PRO A 130 -1.83 -15.15 -7.95
C PRO A 130 -2.48 -15.85 -6.76
N ASP A 131 -1.73 -16.08 -5.68
CA ASP A 131 -2.24 -16.72 -4.47
C ASP A 131 -3.25 -15.85 -3.71
N VAL A 132 -3.07 -14.53 -3.73
CA VAL A 132 -4.00 -13.57 -3.14
C VAL A 132 -5.26 -13.43 -4.00
N ILE A 133 -5.11 -13.28 -5.31
CA ILE A 133 -6.24 -13.18 -6.25
C ILE A 133 -7.11 -14.45 -6.23
N ALA A 134 -6.50 -15.63 -6.12
CA ALA A 134 -7.25 -16.88 -5.98
C ALA A 134 -8.16 -16.92 -4.73
N MET A 135 -7.87 -16.10 -3.72
CA MET A 135 -8.65 -15.96 -2.49
C MET A 135 -9.55 -14.72 -2.47
N ALA A 136 -9.48 -13.86 -3.49
CA ALA A 136 -10.28 -12.65 -3.56
C ALA A 136 -11.77 -13.00 -3.72
N ASN A 137 -12.62 -12.29 -2.98
CA ASN A 137 -14.06 -12.44 -3.05
C ASN A 137 -14.69 -11.06 -3.20
N VAL A 138 -14.64 -10.55 -4.44
CA VAL A 138 -15.14 -9.25 -4.84
C VAL A 138 -16.40 -9.37 -5.70
N SER A 139 -17.14 -8.27 -5.81
CA SER A 139 -18.32 -8.09 -6.66
C SER A 139 -18.00 -8.45 -8.12
N LYS A 140 -18.97 -9.05 -8.83
CA LYS A 140 -18.82 -9.54 -10.21
C LYS A 140 -18.50 -8.43 -11.23
N GLU A 141 -18.76 -7.17 -10.86
CA GLU A 141 -18.45 -5.96 -11.63
C GLU A 141 -16.94 -5.68 -11.64
N ILE A 142 -16.21 -6.18 -10.64
CA ILE A 142 -14.78 -5.98 -10.45
C ILE A 142 -14.02 -7.12 -11.13
N THR A 143 -13.04 -6.76 -11.96
CA THR A 143 -12.16 -7.73 -12.61
C THR A 143 -10.95 -7.98 -11.73
N ALA A 144 -10.82 -9.19 -11.19
CA ALA A 144 -9.62 -9.62 -10.48
C ALA A 144 -8.54 -10.09 -11.49
N MET A 145 -7.30 -9.65 -11.31
CA MET A 145 -6.20 -9.88 -12.23
C MET A 145 -4.90 -10.16 -11.47
N ASP A 146 -4.24 -11.29 -11.79
CA ASP A 146 -2.91 -11.59 -11.28
C ASP A 146 -1.89 -10.56 -11.82
N TYR A 147 -1.10 -9.97 -10.92
CA TYR A 147 -0.08 -9.01 -11.28
C TYR A 147 1.02 -8.92 -10.21
N ASP A 148 2.27 -8.84 -10.66
CA ASP A 148 3.44 -8.49 -9.86
C ASP A 148 3.88 -7.06 -10.23
N PHE A 149 3.79 -6.13 -9.28
CA PHE A 149 4.12 -4.73 -9.49
C PHE A 149 5.60 -4.44 -9.79
N PHE A 150 6.48 -5.43 -9.64
CA PHE A 150 7.87 -5.35 -10.11
C PHE A 150 8.01 -5.65 -11.61
N THR A 151 6.92 -6.01 -12.28
CA THR A 151 6.84 -6.16 -13.74
C THR A 151 6.07 -4.98 -14.37
N PRO A 152 6.22 -4.71 -15.68
CA PRO A 152 5.52 -3.61 -16.32
C PRO A 152 3.99 -3.72 -16.21
N GLN A 153 3.31 -2.64 -15.83
CA GLN A 153 1.86 -2.62 -15.61
C GLN A 153 1.08 -3.00 -16.89
N PRO A 154 0.30 -4.10 -16.89
CA PRO A 154 -0.38 -4.61 -18.09
C PRO A 154 -1.60 -3.78 -18.49
N VAL A 155 -2.30 -3.16 -17.53
CA VAL A 155 -3.50 -2.36 -17.81
C VAL A 155 -3.09 -0.96 -18.21
N LYS A 156 -3.31 -0.58 -19.48
CA LYS A 156 -2.89 0.72 -20.03
C LYS A 156 -4.03 1.75 -20.00
N GLY A 157 -3.67 3.00 -19.78
CA GLY A 157 -4.56 4.16 -19.94
C GLY A 157 -5.72 4.22 -18.95
N ALA A 158 -5.61 3.59 -17.77
CA ALA A 158 -6.64 3.70 -16.74
C ALA A 158 -6.73 5.15 -16.23
N ARG A 159 -7.93 5.56 -15.79
CA ARG A 159 -8.15 6.91 -15.25
C ARG A 159 -7.41 7.10 -13.92
N ALA A 160 -7.32 6.07 -13.09
CA ALA A 160 -6.48 6.06 -11.90
C ALA A 160 -5.77 4.71 -11.70
N TYR A 161 -4.54 4.78 -11.21
CA TYR A 161 -3.82 3.68 -10.57
C TYR A 161 -3.76 3.99 -9.09
N PHE A 162 -4.31 3.10 -8.27
CA PHE A 162 -4.45 3.28 -6.83
C PHE A 162 -3.56 2.28 -6.10
N MET A 163 -2.85 2.75 -5.08
CA MET A 163 -2.02 1.93 -4.19
C MET A 163 -2.30 2.37 -2.75
N HIS A 164 -2.55 1.42 -1.87
CA HIS A 164 -2.81 1.70 -0.46
C HIS A 164 -1.89 0.85 0.41
N ALA A 165 -1.05 1.50 1.21
CA ALA A 165 -0.08 0.85 2.08
C ALA A 165 0.81 -0.14 1.29
N ILE A 166 1.33 0.33 0.15
CA ILE A 166 2.22 -0.46 -0.72
C ILE A 166 3.62 0.11 -0.64
N LEU A 167 3.79 1.38 -0.98
CA LEU A 167 5.13 1.94 -1.18
C LEU A 167 5.87 2.14 0.15
N HIS A 168 5.16 2.19 1.28
CA HIS A 168 5.78 2.26 2.60
C HIS A 168 6.47 0.97 3.06
N ASP A 169 6.20 -0.17 2.42
CA ASP A 169 6.85 -1.45 2.71
C ASP A 169 8.22 -1.58 2.04
N TRP A 170 8.52 -0.70 1.08
CA TRP A 170 9.70 -0.77 0.22
C TRP A 170 10.64 0.41 0.44
N ASP A 171 11.92 0.18 0.22
CA ASP A 171 12.91 1.26 0.14
C ASP A 171 12.67 2.15 -1.10
N ASP A 172 13.37 3.28 -1.18
CA ASP A 172 13.16 4.25 -2.27
C ASP A 172 13.56 3.69 -3.65
N SER A 173 14.46 2.70 -3.73
CA SER A 173 14.86 2.07 -4.98
C SER A 173 13.76 1.16 -5.51
N ASP A 174 13.25 0.25 -4.68
CA ASP A 174 12.18 -0.66 -5.07
C ASP A 174 10.83 0.05 -5.23
N ALA A 175 10.51 1.03 -4.38
CA ALA A 175 9.35 1.90 -4.57
C ALA A 175 9.44 2.67 -5.89
N GLY A 176 10.63 3.15 -6.26
CA GLY A 176 10.89 3.79 -7.56
C GLY A 176 10.58 2.85 -8.73
N ARG A 177 11.05 1.60 -8.68
CA ARG A 177 10.76 0.58 -9.72
C ARG A 177 9.27 0.30 -9.88
N ILE A 178 8.53 0.20 -8.77
CA ILE A 178 7.06 0.02 -8.79
C ILE A 178 6.37 1.21 -9.47
N LEU A 179 6.81 2.43 -9.14
CA LEU A 179 6.30 3.66 -9.73
C LEU A 179 6.60 3.73 -11.23
N GLU A 180 7.82 3.40 -11.67
CA GLU A 180 8.23 3.38 -13.08
C GLU A 180 7.40 2.38 -13.91
N ASN A 181 7.18 1.17 -13.37
CA ASN A 181 6.34 0.16 -14.02
C ASN A 181 4.90 0.65 -14.22
N THR A 182 4.39 1.42 -13.27
CA THR A 182 3.05 2.04 -13.33
C THR A 182 3.02 3.22 -14.30
N ALA A 183 4.04 4.08 -14.29
CA ALA A 183 4.16 5.23 -15.17
C ALA A 183 4.08 4.83 -16.65
N VAL A 184 4.72 3.72 -17.04
CA VAL A 184 4.68 3.16 -18.41
C VAL A 184 3.27 2.78 -18.88
N ALA A 185 2.31 2.65 -17.99
CA ALA A 185 0.92 2.37 -18.32
C ALA A 185 0.01 3.61 -18.33
N MET A 186 0.46 4.72 -17.77
CA MET A 186 -0.33 5.93 -17.61
C MET A 186 -0.36 6.77 -18.88
N THR A 187 -1.48 7.45 -19.10
CA THR A 187 -1.65 8.46 -20.16
C THR A 187 -1.43 9.84 -19.57
N GLU A 188 -0.43 10.58 -20.08
CA GLU A 188 -0.14 11.96 -19.67
C GLU A 188 -1.37 12.87 -19.84
N GLY A 189 -1.63 13.74 -18.86
CA GLY A 189 -2.79 14.63 -18.83
C GLY A 189 -4.15 13.95 -18.58
N TYR A 190 -4.18 12.62 -18.42
CA TYR A 190 -5.41 11.86 -18.19
C TYR A 190 -5.36 10.95 -16.95
N SER A 191 -4.33 10.12 -16.83
CA SER A 191 -4.19 9.15 -15.74
C SER A 191 -3.69 9.83 -14.47
N LYS A 192 -4.24 9.41 -13.33
CA LYS A 192 -3.79 9.82 -11.99
C LYS A 192 -3.15 8.65 -11.26
N LEU A 193 -2.12 8.93 -10.49
CA LEU A 193 -1.62 8.03 -9.46
C LEU A 193 -2.19 8.49 -8.11
N LEU A 194 -2.85 7.58 -7.41
CA LEU A 194 -3.43 7.83 -6.09
C LEU A 194 -2.74 6.90 -5.07
N LEU A 195 -1.98 7.49 -4.15
CA LEU A 195 -1.33 6.75 -3.07
C LEU A 195 -2.07 7.04 -1.77
N TYR A 196 -2.73 6.04 -1.18
CA TYR A 196 -3.31 6.16 0.15
C TYR A 196 -2.29 5.71 1.18
N GLU A 197 -1.55 6.66 1.73
CA GLU A 197 -0.33 6.43 2.50
C GLU A 197 -0.22 7.39 3.67
N SER A 198 0.62 7.04 4.66
CA SER A 198 0.98 7.97 5.73
C SER A 198 1.90 9.06 5.19
N VAL A 199 1.62 10.32 5.56
CA VAL A 199 2.51 11.46 5.31
C VAL A 199 2.97 12.00 6.64
N LEU A 200 4.19 11.63 7.03
CA LEU A 200 4.75 12.03 8.33
C LEU A 200 4.99 13.54 8.40
N VAL A 201 4.54 14.13 9.51
CA VAL A 201 4.90 15.50 9.88
C VAL A 201 6.27 15.50 10.56
N ARG A 202 7.09 16.51 10.25
CA ARG A 202 8.45 16.61 10.81
C ARG A 202 8.48 16.83 12.32
N THR A 203 7.44 17.47 12.85
CA THR A 203 7.30 17.78 14.28
C THR A 203 5.85 17.64 14.68
N GLY A 204 5.59 17.11 15.88
CA GLY A 204 4.23 16.91 16.37
C GLY A 204 3.51 15.72 15.75
N ALA A 205 4.26 14.70 15.31
CA ALA A 205 3.68 13.43 14.87
C ALA A 205 2.79 12.86 15.97
N THR A 206 1.65 12.32 15.56
CA THR A 206 0.75 11.65 16.50
C THR A 206 1.40 10.39 17.05
N LEU A 207 0.94 9.91 18.21
CA LEU A 207 1.41 8.63 18.75
C LEU A 207 1.19 7.49 17.74
N TYR A 208 0.09 7.53 16.98
CA TYR A 208 -0.18 6.56 15.92
C TYR A 208 0.91 6.58 14.85
N GLN A 209 1.21 7.74 14.27
CA GLN A 209 2.24 7.88 13.24
C GLN A 209 3.60 7.35 13.72
N SER A 210 4.00 7.73 14.93
CA SER A 210 5.27 7.29 15.52
C SER A 210 5.30 5.77 15.79
N VAL A 211 4.19 5.20 16.27
CA VAL A 211 4.12 3.75 16.55
C VAL A 211 4.09 2.95 15.27
N THR A 212 3.40 3.41 14.22
CA THR A 212 3.38 2.75 12.91
C THR A 212 4.77 2.76 12.28
N ASP A 213 5.46 3.89 12.28
CA ASP A 213 6.82 4.00 11.74
C ASP A 213 7.81 3.07 12.45
N ILE A 214 7.79 3.05 13.79
CA ILE A 214 8.60 2.11 14.59
C ILE A 214 8.20 0.65 14.31
N SER A 215 6.91 0.38 14.05
CA SER A 215 6.41 -0.95 13.72
C SER A 215 6.97 -1.43 12.37
N LEU A 216 6.96 -0.58 11.34
CA LEU A 216 7.59 -0.89 10.05
C LEU A 216 9.10 -1.14 10.20
N MET A 217 9.79 -0.30 10.98
CA MET A 217 11.22 -0.45 11.24
C MET A 217 11.56 -1.82 11.82
N HIS A 218 10.84 -2.25 12.87
CA HIS A 218 11.18 -3.50 13.54
C HIS A 218 10.66 -4.73 12.80
N LEU A 219 9.52 -4.64 12.11
CA LEU A 219 8.92 -5.76 11.38
C LEU A 219 9.58 -6.04 10.03
N ILE A 220 9.88 -4.99 9.26
CA ILE A 220 10.30 -5.12 7.87
C ILE A 220 11.46 -4.20 7.47
N SER A 221 12.03 -3.43 8.42
CA SER A 221 13.11 -2.48 8.13
C SER A 221 12.74 -1.47 7.05
N ALA A 222 11.50 -1.01 7.13
CA ALA A 222 10.97 0.08 6.32
C ALA A 222 10.66 1.29 7.19
N THR A 223 10.44 2.43 6.54
CA THR A 223 10.19 3.72 7.20
C THR A 223 9.05 4.43 6.52
N GLU A 224 8.22 5.09 7.31
CA GLU A 224 7.25 6.04 6.77
C GLU A 224 7.96 7.27 6.18
N ARG A 225 7.29 7.93 5.24
CA ARG A 225 7.86 9.07 4.50
C ARG A 225 7.20 10.38 4.91
N THR A 226 8.03 11.41 5.05
CA THR A 226 7.55 12.80 5.12
C THR A 226 7.09 13.26 3.75
N GLU A 227 6.35 14.37 3.69
CA GLU A 227 5.96 14.98 2.40
C GLU A 227 7.18 15.25 1.50
N GLU A 228 8.29 15.72 2.08
CA GLU A 228 9.53 15.98 1.35
C GLU A 228 10.10 14.71 0.71
N ARG A 229 10.10 13.59 1.44
CA ARG A 229 10.54 12.28 0.92
C ARG A 229 9.59 11.75 -0.16
N TRP A 230 8.28 11.88 0.04
CA TRP A 230 7.29 11.54 -0.99
C TRP A 230 7.50 12.32 -2.28
N ARG A 231 7.69 13.65 -2.18
CA ARG A 231 7.97 14.52 -3.33
C ARG A 231 9.25 14.12 -4.05
N ALA A 232 10.31 13.78 -3.32
CA ALA A 232 11.58 13.35 -3.90
C ALA A 232 11.43 12.02 -4.65
N LEU A 233 10.80 11.02 -4.03
CA LEU A 233 10.55 9.70 -4.61
C LEU A 233 9.72 9.80 -5.90
N LEU A 234 8.57 10.49 -5.84
CA LEU A 234 7.68 10.64 -6.99
C LEU A 234 8.34 11.41 -8.12
N ARG A 235 9.06 12.50 -7.82
CA ARG A 235 9.79 13.27 -8.84
C ARG A 235 10.87 12.44 -9.52
N ALA A 236 11.59 11.60 -8.79
CA ALA A 236 12.60 10.71 -9.37
C ALA A 236 11.98 9.70 -10.35
N ALA A 237 10.75 9.27 -10.10
CA ALA A 237 9.98 8.39 -10.98
C ALA A 237 9.16 9.12 -12.06
N GLY A 238 9.37 10.42 -12.27
CA GLY A 238 8.69 11.20 -13.33
C GLY A 238 7.28 11.67 -12.98
N PHE A 239 6.94 11.74 -11.69
CA PHE A 239 5.64 12.22 -11.21
C PHE A 239 5.72 13.59 -10.52
N GLU A 240 4.65 14.35 -10.66
CA GLU A 240 4.42 15.57 -9.88
C GLU A 240 3.21 15.40 -8.96
N ILE A 241 3.40 15.62 -7.66
CA ILE A 241 2.30 15.67 -6.69
C ILE A 241 1.47 16.92 -6.95
N ARG A 242 0.21 16.72 -7.36
CA ARG A 242 -0.78 17.77 -7.57
C ARG A 242 -1.42 18.20 -6.26
N LYS A 243 -1.75 17.23 -5.40
CA LYS A 243 -2.42 17.51 -4.13
C LYS A 243 -2.21 16.37 -3.12
N ILE A 244 -2.14 16.74 -1.84
CA ILE A 244 -2.22 15.79 -0.74
C ILE A 244 -3.55 16.03 -0.04
N TRP A 245 -4.44 15.06 -0.13
CA TRP A 245 -5.78 15.10 0.42
C TRP A 245 -5.75 14.56 1.85
N GLN A 246 -6.30 15.34 2.78
CA GLN A 246 -6.32 15.01 4.20
C GLN A 246 -7.73 15.17 4.73
N HIS A 247 -8.08 14.32 5.70
CA HIS A 247 -9.35 14.40 6.41
C HIS A 247 -9.07 14.45 7.92
N PRO A 248 -9.74 15.31 8.73
CA PRO A 248 -9.44 15.45 10.15
C PRO A 248 -9.55 14.16 10.97
N SER A 249 -10.41 13.23 10.51
CA SER A 249 -10.61 11.90 11.12
C SER A 249 -9.77 10.80 10.48
N CYS A 250 -8.92 11.10 9.50
CA CYS A 250 -8.05 10.14 8.84
C CYS A 250 -6.59 10.40 9.23
N LEU A 251 -5.87 9.33 9.57
CA LEU A 251 -4.46 9.39 9.95
C LEU A 251 -3.53 9.28 8.73
N GLU A 252 -4.06 8.79 7.62
CA GLU A 252 -3.40 8.68 6.33
C GLU A 252 -3.92 9.77 5.39
N SER A 253 -3.20 9.96 4.28
CA SER A 253 -3.51 10.96 3.26
C SER A 253 -3.57 10.30 1.89
N ILE A 254 -4.32 10.90 0.97
CA ILE A 254 -4.27 10.50 -0.44
C ILE A 254 -3.36 11.46 -1.18
N ILE A 255 -2.23 10.97 -1.63
CA ILE A 255 -1.30 11.71 -2.49
C ILE A 255 -1.77 11.51 -3.93
N GLU A 256 -2.26 12.58 -4.54
CA GLU A 256 -2.61 12.63 -5.95
C GLU A 256 -1.42 13.15 -6.75
N ALA A 257 -0.94 12.33 -7.68
CA ALA A 257 0.16 12.65 -8.57
C ALA A 257 -0.18 12.35 -10.04
N GLU A 258 0.51 13.03 -10.95
CA GLU A 258 0.38 12.88 -12.40
C GLU A 258 1.77 12.80 -13.03
N LEU A 259 1.87 12.27 -14.24
CA LEU A 259 3.11 12.30 -15.01
C LEU A 259 3.55 13.75 -15.29
N MET A 260 4.87 13.97 -15.28
CA MET A 260 5.53 15.24 -15.61
C MET A 260 5.78 15.44 -17.09
#